data_AF-A0A7V7WTI7-F1
#
_entry.id   AF-A0A7V7WTI7-F1
#
_cell.length_a   1.000
_cell.length_b   1.000
_cell.length_c   1.000
_cell.angle_alpha   90.00
_cell.angle_beta   90.00
_cell.angle_gamma   90.00
#
_symmetry.space_group_name_H-M   'P 1'
#
loop_
_entity.id
_entity.type
_entity.pdbx_description
1 polymer ?
#
loop_
_entity_poly.entity_id
_entity_poly.type
_entity_poly.pdbx_seq_one_letter_code
_entity_poly.pdbx_strand_id
1 'polypeptide(L)'
;SAWGLQGLGFAAQRSGASMIVDGRLVLVDAPCSGVQMAWLAYLTACACAAATGTADRAFVRRLPLVGLAVLAGNVLRNSVLVALEARPSGLAPAWHEAIGLAVLGAVCAVVWLLMRRGGTRDA
;
A
#
# COMPACT_ATOMS: atom_id res chain seq x y z
N SER A 1 22.04 -10.25 5.39
CA SER A 1 22.07 -10.72 6.79
C SER A 1 21.74 -12.20 6.92
N ALA A 2 20.62 -12.72 6.39
CA ALA A 2 20.27 -14.15 6.52
C ALA A 2 21.36 -15.13 6.02
N TRP A 3 21.93 -14.88 4.84
CA TRP A 3 23.00 -15.71 4.25
C TRP A 3 24.27 -15.80 5.12
N GLY A 4 24.66 -14.70 5.78
CA GLY A 4 25.82 -14.69 6.69
C GLY A 4 25.57 -15.48 7.97
N LEU A 5 24.33 -15.48 8.48
CA LEU A 5 23.95 -16.24 9.66
C LEU A 5 23.86 -17.74 9.38
N GLN A 6 23.37 -18.11 8.18
CA GLN A 6 23.36 -19.50 7.72
C GLN A 6 24.78 -20.06 7.53
N GLY A 7 25.71 -19.25 7.01
CA GLY A 7 27.12 -19.62 6.89
C GLY A 7 27.83 -19.81 8.25
N LEU A 8 27.30 -19.23 9.33
CA LEU A 8 27.79 -19.38 10.71
C LEU A 8 27.08 -20.51 11.47
N GLY A 9 26.26 -21.33 10.80
CA GLY A 9 25.55 -22.47 11.39
C GLY A 9 24.26 -22.11 12.13
N PHE A 10 23.81 -20.86 12.10
CA PHE A 10 22.51 -20.49 12.64
C PHE A 10 21.40 -20.88 11.66
N ALA A 11 20.31 -21.46 12.18
CA ALA A 11 19.07 -21.73 11.45
C ALA A 11 18.29 -20.42 11.20
N ALA A 12 18.92 -19.47 10.51
CA ALA A 12 18.35 -18.15 10.26
C ALA A 12 17.36 -18.21 9.10
N GLN A 13 16.08 -18.00 9.41
CA GLN A 13 15.01 -17.86 8.43
C GLN A 13 14.50 -16.42 8.48
N ARG A 14 14.51 -15.73 7.34
CA ARG A 14 13.94 -14.39 7.24
C ARG A 14 12.42 -14.54 7.19
N SER A 15 11.76 -14.23 8.30
CA SER A 15 10.30 -14.18 8.43
C SER A 15 9.92 -12.69 8.48
N GLY A 16 9.39 -12.17 7.38
CA GLY A 16 9.09 -10.74 7.20
C GLY A 16 7.76 -10.36 7.83
N ALA A 17 6.85 -9.79 7.04
CA ALA A 17 5.44 -9.72 7.38
C ALA A 17 4.79 -11.08 7.12
N SER A 18 5.03 -12.07 7.99
CA SER A 18 4.39 -13.38 7.91
C SER A 18 3.54 -13.66 9.13
N MET A 19 2.42 -14.33 8.93
CA MET A 19 1.42 -14.65 9.94
C MET A 19 1.13 -16.14 9.89
N ILE A 20 0.96 -16.78 11.05
CA ILE A 20 0.50 -18.16 11.10
C ILE A 20 -1.03 -18.14 11.13
N VAL A 21 -1.66 -18.80 10.14
CA VAL A 21 -3.11 -18.98 10.06
C VAL A 21 -3.37 -20.47 9.96
N ASP A 22 -4.14 -21.04 10.90
CA ASP A 22 -4.41 -22.49 11.00
C ASP A 22 -3.16 -23.39 10.89
N GLY A 23 -2.08 -22.98 11.57
CA GLY A 23 -0.80 -23.71 11.56
C GLY A 23 0.02 -23.57 10.27
N ARG A 24 -0.43 -22.76 9.31
CA ARG A 24 0.29 -22.49 8.05
C ARG A 24 0.93 -21.11 8.10
N LEU A 25 2.21 -21.02 7.70
CA LEU A 25 2.91 -19.74 7.56
C LEU A 25 2.43 -19.04 6.28
N VAL A 26 1.68 -17.96 6.44
CA VAL A 26 1.17 -17.09 5.38
C VAL A 26 2.08 -15.86 5.26
N LEU A 27 2.59 -15.59 4.05
CA LEU A 27 3.35 -14.37 3.77
C LEU A 27 2.35 -13.23 3.50
N VAL A 28 2.23 -12.28 4.42
CA VAL A 28 1.20 -11.23 4.43
C VAL A 28 1.55 -10.09 3.48
N ASP A 29 2.84 -9.74 3.35
CA ASP A 29 3.28 -8.67 2.46
C ASP A 29 4.78 -8.76 2.11
N ALA A 30 5.13 -8.24 0.93
CA ALA A 30 6.50 -7.86 0.64
C ALA A 30 6.76 -6.50 1.34
N PRO A 31 7.83 -6.34 2.13
CA PRO A 31 8.04 -5.15 2.97
C PRO A 31 8.15 -3.82 2.20
N CYS A 32 8.22 -3.85 0.87
CA CYS A 32 8.29 -2.68 -0.01
C CYS A 32 6.93 -2.21 -0.57
N SER A 33 5.88 -3.03 -0.55
CA SER A 33 4.64 -2.73 -1.31
C SER A 33 3.86 -1.54 -0.74
N GLY A 34 3.79 -1.40 0.59
CA GLY A 34 3.11 -0.27 1.24
C GLY A 34 3.82 1.07 1.00
N VAL A 35 5.15 1.07 0.96
CA VAL A 35 5.95 2.28 0.69
C VAL A 35 5.77 2.75 -0.76
N GLN A 36 5.67 1.82 -1.71
CA GLN A 36 5.36 2.14 -3.11
C GLN A 36 3.98 2.80 -3.25
N MET A 37 2.97 2.26 -2.54
CA MET A 37 1.63 2.85 -2.51
C MET A 37 1.65 4.28 -1.96
N ALA A 38 2.36 4.50 -0.84
CA ALA A 38 2.53 5.83 -0.27
C ALA A 38 3.17 6.79 -1.28
N TRP A 39 4.27 6.37 -1.91
CA TRP A 39 4.98 7.17 -2.92
C TRP A 39 4.07 7.59 -4.07
N LEU A 40 3.35 6.64 -4.67
CA LEU A 40 2.49 6.93 -5.81
C LEU A 40 1.29 7.80 -5.40
N ALA A 41 0.73 7.59 -4.20
CA ALA A 41 -0.36 8.40 -3.67
C ALA A 41 0.06 9.86 -3.45
N TYR A 42 1.22 10.11 -2.83
CA TYR A 42 1.73 11.47 -2.65
C TYR A 42 2.13 12.12 -3.97
N LEU A 43 2.75 11.37 -4.90
CA LEU A 43 3.00 11.86 -6.26
C LEU A 43 1.70 12.26 -6.96
N THR A 44 0.66 11.43 -6.86
CA THR A 44 -0.67 11.71 -7.42
C THR A 44 -1.28 12.96 -6.80
N ALA A 45 -1.10 13.16 -5.50
CA ALA A 45 -1.57 14.36 -4.80
C ALA A 45 -0.89 15.62 -5.34
N CYS A 46 0.44 15.60 -5.46
CA CYS A 46 1.23 16.71 -6.02
C CYS A 46 0.86 17.00 -7.48
N ALA A 47 0.78 15.97 -8.32
CA ALA A 47 0.41 16.10 -9.73
C ALA A 47 -1.01 16.69 -9.88
N CYS A 48 -1.97 16.24 -9.06
CA CYS A 48 -3.31 16.80 -9.05
C CYS A 48 -3.33 18.27 -8.59
N ALA A 49 -2.61 18.59 -7.53
CA ALA A 49 -2.53 19.96 -7.02
C ALA A 49 -1.96 20.92 -8.07
N ALA A 50 -0.88 20.51 -8.76
CA ALA A 50 -0.29 21.25 -9.87
C ALA A 50 -1.26 21.39 -11.06
N ALA A 51 -1.95 20.31 -11.45
CA ALA A 51 -2.89 20.32 -12.57
C ALA A 51 -4.16 21.15 -12.31
N THR A 52 -4.54 21.36 -11.04
CA THR A 52 -5.76 22.06 -10.66
C THR A 52 -5.53 23.44 -10.04
N GLY A 53 -4.27 23.84 -9.82
CA GLY A 53 -3.93 25.09 -9.15
C GLY A 53 -4.44 25.14 -7.70
N THR A 54 -4.41 24.01 -6.98
CA THR A 54 -4.87 23.94 -5.59
C THR A 54 -3.99 24.81 -4.69
N ALA A 55 -4.59 25.68 -3.86
CA ALA A 55 -3.86 26.52 -2.92
C ALA A 55 -3.06 25.70 -1.89
N ASP A 56 -1.85 26.17 -1.55
CA ASP A 56 -0.91 25.45 -0.67
C ASP A 56 -1.52 25.06 0.68
N ARG A 57 -2.29 25.96 1.31
CA ARG A 57 -2.95 25.68 2.59
C ARG A 57 -3.99 24.57 2.47
N ALA A 58 -4.71 24.52 1.36
CA ALA A 58 -5.69 23.47 1.09
C ALA A 58 -4.99 22.13 0.80
N PHE A 59 -3.86 22.16 0.08
CA PHE A 59 -3.03 20.98 -0.16
C PHE A 59 -2.50 20.38 1.14
N VAL A 60 -1.82 21.18 1.98
CA VAL A 60 -1.23 20.72 3.25
C VAL A 60 -2.28 20.12 4.18
N ARG A 61 -3.46 20.75 4.30
CA ARG A 61 -4.55 20.25 5.16
C ARG A 61 -5.10 18.89 4.71
N ARG A 62 -4.92 18.52 3.44
CA ARG A 62 -5.41 17.25 2.88
C ARG A 62 -4.36 16.13 2.89
N LEU A 63 -3.08 16.42 3.11
CA LEU A 63 -2.02 15.41 3.20
C LEU A 63 -2.29 14.31 4.27
N PRO A 64 -2.85 14.62 5.45
CA PRO A 64 -3.22 13.58 6.41
C PRO A 64 -4.28 12.62 5.86
N LEU A 65 -5.25 13.13 5.08
CA LEU A 65 -6.28 12.30 4.45
C LEU A 65 -5.68 11.37 3.37
N VAL A 66 -4.65 11.83 2.64
CA VAL A 66 -3.88 10.97 1.72
C VAL A 66 -3.21 9.84 2.50
N GLY A 67 -2.56 10.16 3.62
CA GLY A 67 -1.94 9.16 4.50
C GLY A 67 -2.95 8.13 5.02
N LEU A 68 -4.14 8.58 5.44
CA LEU A 68 -5.23 7.70 5.87
C LEU A 68 -5.74 6.81 4.73
N ALA A 69 -5.86 7.34 3.50
CA ALA A 69 -6.26 6.57 2.34
C ALA A 69 -5.22 5.48 1.99
N VAL A 70 -3.92 5.80 2.06
CA VAL A 70 -2.84 4.83 1.88
C VAL A 70 -2.88 3.76 2.96
N LEU A 71 -3.03 4.15 4.23
CA LEU A 71 -3.12 3.21 5.33
C LEU A 71 -4.31 2.25 5.15
N ALA A 72 -5.49 2.78 4.86
CA ALA A 72 -6.69 1.99 4.62
C ALA A 72 -6.53 1.05 3.42
N GLY A 73 -5.98 1.54 2.31
CA GLY A 73 -5.68 0.72 1.13
C GLY A 73 -4.72 -0.41 1.47
N ASN A 74 -3.65 -0.13 2.22
CA ASN A 74 -2.68 -1.14 2.61
C ASN A 74 -3.29 -2.21 3.53
N VAL A 75 -4.11 -1.80 4.52
CA VAL A 75 -4.83 -2.72 5.39
C VAL A 75 -5.80 -3.60 4.59
N LEU A 76 -6.54 -3.01 3.65
CA LEU A 76 -7.46 -3.74 2.78
C LEU A 76 -6.73 -4.77 1.91
N ARG A 77 -5.66 -4.35 1.22
CA ARG A 77 -4.82 -5.24 0.40
C ARG A 77 -4.34 -6.43 1.21
N ASN A 78 -3.75 -6.18 2.38
CA ASN A 78 -3.18 -7.24 3.21
C ASN A 78 -4.27 -8.17 3.76
N SER A 79 -5.42 -7.63 4.18
CA SER A 79 -6.56 -8.43 4.63
C SER A 79 -7.08 -9.36 3.53
N VAL A 80 -7.21 -8.86 2.31
CA VAL A 80 -7.68 -9.65 1.16
C VAL A 80 -6.66 -10.73 0.79
N LEU A 81 -5.36 -10.39 0.73
CA LEU A 81 -4.32 -11.38 0.41
C LEU A 81 -4.28 -12.49 1.45
N VAL A 82 -4.33 -12.16 2.74
CA VAL A 82 -4.34 -13.17 3.82
C VAL A 82 -5.58 -14.06 3.73
N ALA A 83 -6.77 -13.50 3.53
CA ALA A 83 -8.00 -14.28 3.43
C ALA A 83 -7.96 -15.26 2.25
N LEU A 84 -7.34 -14.87 1.13
CA LEU A 84 -7.26 -15.72 -0.04
C LEU A 84 -6.12 -16.74 0.02
N GLU A 85 -4.99 -16.40 0.64
CA GLU A 85 -3.82 -17.27 0.84
C GLU A 85 -4.10 -18.34 1.90
N ALA A 86 -4.98 -18.05 2.88
CA ALA A 86 -5.44 -19.02 3.88
C ALA A 86 -6.27 -20.17 3.29
N ARG A 87 -6.71 -20.08 2.03
CA ARG A 87 -7.47 -21.15 1.36
C ARG A 87 -6.58 -22.36 1.05
N PRO A 88 -7.12 -23.59 1.04
CA PRO A 88 -6.34 -24.80 0.76
C PRO A 88 -5.61 -24.79 -0.60
N SER A 89 -6.15 -24.08 -1.58
CA SER A 89 -5.60 -23.92 -2.93
C SER A 89 -4.50 -22.85 -3.05
N GLY A 90 -4.25 -22.05 -1.99
CA GLY A 90 -3.36 -20.89 -2.01
C GLY A 90 -3.81 -19.78 -2.97
N LEU A 91 -2.96 -18.76 -3.18
CA LEU A 91 -3.17 -17.72 -4.17
C LEU A 91 -2.06 -17.72 -5.23
N ALA A 92 -2.46 -17.73 -6.51
CA ALA A 92 -1.50 -17.63 -7.60
C ALA A 92 -0.78 -16.25 -7.59
N PRO A 93 0.49 -16.17 -8.03
CA PRO A 93 1.25 -14.92 -8.06
C PRO A 93 0.57 -13.80 -8.86
N ALA A 94 -0.12 -14.13 -9.95
CA ALA A 94 -0.84 -13.14 -10.77
C ALA A 94 -1.94 -12.41 -9.97
N TRP A 95 -2.60 -13.09 -9.04
CA TRP A 95 -3.63 -12.46 -8.20
C TRP A 95 -3.04 -11.54 -7.14
N HIS A 96 -1.83 -11.82 -6.66
CA HIS A 96 -1.11 -10.90 -5.77
C HIS A 96 -0.89 -9.54 -6.43
N GLU A 97 -0.39 -9.56 -7.68
CA GLU A 97 -0.15 -8.35 -8.46
C GLU A 97 -1.47 -7.64 -8.83
N ALA A 98 -2.48 -8.39 -9.28
CA ALA A 98 -3.76 -7.83 -9.67
C ALA A 98 -4.47 -7.10 -8.50
N ILE A 99 -4.49 -7.70 -7.31
CA ILE A 99 -5.09 -7.09 -6.12
C ILE A 99 -4.29 -5.87 -5.69
N GLY A 100 -2.96 -5.96 -5.71
CA GLY A 100 -2.08 -4.83 -5.42
C GLY A 100 -2.35 -3.64 -6.35
N LEU A 101 -2.42 -3.89 -7.65
CA LEU A 101 -2.68 -2.87 -8.67
C LEU A 101 -4.10 -2.28 -8.55
N ALA A 102 -5.11 -3.12 -8.29
CA ALA A 102 -6.49 -2.66 -8.14
C ALA A 102 -6.65 -1.73 -6.92
N VAL A 103 -6.09 -2.12 -5.77
CA VAL A 103 -6.12 -1.30 -4.55
C VAL A 103 -5.32 -0.01 -4.74
N LEU A 104 -4.14 -0.09 -5.35
CA LEU A 104 -3.33 1.08 -5.68
C LEU A 104 -4.09 2.08 -6.57
N GLY A 105 -4.72 1.60 -7.63
CA GLY A 105 -5.56 2.41 -8.51
C GLY A 105 -6.71 3.08 -7.77
N ALA A 106 -7.38 2.34 -6.88
CA ALA A 106 -8.45 2.89 -6.04
C ALA A 106 -7.94 3.99 -5.10
N VAL A 107 -6.79 3.79 -4.45
CA VAL A 107 -6.16 4.82 -3.59
C VAL A 107 -5.81 6.06 -4.41
N CYS A 108 -5.18 5.92 -5.58
CA CYS A 108 -4.88 7.03 -6.47
C CYS A 108 -6.14 7.80 -6.90
N ALA A 109 -7.23 7.09 -7.22
CA ALA A 109 -8.51 7.72 -7.57
C ALA A 109 -9.11 8.51 -6.39
N VAL A 110 -9.07 7.95 -5.17
CA VAL A 110 -9.52 8.64 -3.96
C VAL A 110 -8.68 9.90 -3.70
N VAL A 111 -7.36 9.79 -3.81
CA VAL A 111 -6.45 10.93 -3.64
C VAL A 111 -6.73 12.03 -4.66
N TRP A 112 -6.93 11.66 -5.93
CA TRP A 112 -7.30 12.59 -6.99
C TRP A 112 -8.62 13.33 -6.68
N LEU A 113 -9.65 12.61 -6.24
CA LEU A 113 -10.92 13.21 -5.82
C LEU A 113 -10.78 14.13 -4.60
N LEU A 114 -9.96 13.75 -3.62
CA LEU A 114 -9.67 14.57 -2.44
C LEU A 114 -8.98 15.89 -2.82
N MET A 115 -8.03 15.84 -3.76
CA MET A 115 -7.31 17.03 -4.23
C MET A 115 -8.16 17.93 -5.12
N ARG A 116 -9.03 17.37 -5.96
CA ARG A 116 -9.92 18.15 -6.84
C ARG A 116 -11.00 18.96 -6.11
N ARG A 117 -11.44 18.52 -4.92
CA ARG A 117 -12.60 19.08 -4.19
C ARG A 117 -12.42 20.50 -3.62
N GLY A 118 -11.48 21.30 -4.12
CA GLY A 118 -11.38 22.73 -3.76
C GLY A 118 -10.47 23.53 -4.69
N GLY A 119 -10.51 23.23 -5.99
CA GLY A 119 -9.86 24.03 -7.04
C GLY A 119 -10.64 25.29 -7.44
N THR A 120 -11.65 25.70 -6.68
CA THR A 120 -12.23 27.05 -6.84
C THR A 120 -11.26 28.04 -6.20
N ARG A 121 -10.61 28.83 -7.05
CA ARG A 121 -9.78 29.97 -6.67
C ARG A 121 -10.63 30.93 -5.83
N ASP A 122 -10.48 30.89 -4.51
CA ASP A 122 -10.80 32.03 -3.65
C ASP A 122 -9.56 32.94 -3.64
N ALA A 123 -9.35 33.68 -4.73
CA ALA A 123 -8.56 34.90 -4.87
C ALA A 123 -8.58 35.37 -6.33
#